data_AF-A0A5N4WUB5-F1
#
_entry.id   AF-A0A5N4WUB5-F1
#
_cell.length_a   1.000
_cell.length_b   1.000
_cell.length_c   1.000
_cell.angle_alpha   90.00
_cell.angle_beta   90.00
_cell.angle_gamma   90.00
#
_symmetry.space_group_name_H-M   'P 1'
#
loop_
_entity.id
_entity.type
_entity.pdbx_description
1 polymer ?
#
loop_
_entity_poly.entity_id
_entity_poly.type
_entity_poly.pdbx_seq_one_letter_code
_entity_poly.pdbx_strand_id
1 'polypeptide(L)'
;MKLKAIFTTLLALTAMNTWALDLDNLTLDDCKDNADILGYMMTIKSQCNLDEESANSEIAEAIFQMSKQCIAQYGETTMGNATRVGIFSTKSELEETGRNATCLRALTDYPELFD
;
A
#
# COMPACT_ATOMS: atom_id res chain seq x y z
N MET A 1 -48.56 3.40 5.06
CA MET A 1 -47.43 2.65 4.47
C MET A 1 -46.30 3.60 4.07
N LYS A 2 -45.55 4.19 5.01
CA LYS A 2 -44.41 5.08 4.67
C LYS A 2 -43.17 4.96 5.59
N LEU A 3 -43.18 4.05 6.56
CA LEU A 3 -42.04 3.89 7.49
C LEU A 3 -41.03 2.81 7.06
N LYS A 4 -41.46 1.84 6.23
CA LYS A 4 -40.60 0.72 5.83
C LYS A 4 -39.56 1.07 4.76
N ALA A 5 -39.79 2.13 3.99
CA ALA A 5 -38.92 2.49 2.86
C ALA A 5 -37.61 3.17 3.29
N ILE A 6 -37.57 3.79 4.48
CA ILE A 6 -36.40 4.54 4.97
C ILE A 6 -35.32 3.59 5.52
N PHE A 7 -35.71 2.45 6.07
CA PHE A 7 -34.75 1.47 6.62
C PHE A 7 -33.99 0.70 5.54
N THR A 8 -34.61 0.45 4.38
CA THR A 8 -33.96 -0.26 3.26
C THR A 8 -32.87 0.56 2.57
N THR A 9 -32.94 1.89 2.61
CA THR A 9 -31.88 2.75 2.06
C THR A 9 -30.68 2.89 2.99
N LEU A 10 -30.87 2.78 4.32
CA LEU A 10 -29.77 2.85 5.27
C LEU A 10 -28.87 1.60 5.25
N LEU A 11 -29.45 0.42 5.01
CA LEU A 11 -28.68 -0.83 4.85
C LEU A 11 -27.89 -0.92 3.54
N ALA A 12 -28.26 -0.13 2.52
CA ALA A 12 -27.55 -0.11 1.24
C ALA A 12 -26.30 0.79 1.28
N LEU A 13 -26.20 1.70 2.25
CA LEU A 13 -25.05 2.61 2.40
C LEU A 13 -23.90 2.01 3.20
N THR A 14 -24.12 0.92 3.94
CA THR A 14 -23.07 0.21 4.69
C THR A 14 -22.36 -0.87 3.86
N ALA A 15 -22.75 -1.06 2.59
CA ALA A 15 -22.10 -1.98 1.66
C ALA A 15 -21.02 -1.27 0.80
N MET A 16 -20.58 -0.08 1.19
CA MET A 16 -19.28 0.41 0.73
C MET A 16 -18.24 -0.48 1.41
N ASN A 17 -17.68 -1.41 0.65
CA ASN A 17 -16.62 -2.31 1.05
C ASN A 17 -15.47 -1.51 1.68
N THR A 18 -15.50 -1.38 3.00
CA THR A 18 -14.31 -1.18 3.79
C THR A 18 -13.44 -2.39 3.48
N TRP A 19 -12.34 -2.20 2.78
CA TRP A 19 -11.23 -3.14 2.80
C TRP A 19 -10.65 -3.10 4.22
N ALA A 20 -11.40 -3.63 5.17
CA ALA A 20 -10.92 -3.86 6.51
C ALA A 20 -9.96 -5.03 6.39
N LEU A 21 -8.67 -4.71 6.22
CA LEU A 21 -7.60 -5.68 6.28
C LEU A 21 -7.75 -6.43 7.61
N ASP A 22 -8.02 -7.73 7.52
CA ASP A 22 -8.00 -8.62 8.68
C ASP A 22 -6.54 -8.84 9.08
N LEU A 23 -6.02 -7.91 9.89
CA LEU A 23 -4.65 -7.96 10.40
C LEU A 23 -4.40 -9.19 11.28
N ASP A 24 -5.45 -9.90 11.72
CA ASP A 24 -5.33 -11.11 12.52
C ASP A 24 -5.14 -12.37 11.63
N ASN A 25 -5.42 -12.29 10.33
CA ASN A 25 -5.29 -13.42 9.40
C ASN A 25 -4.84 -13.00 7.99
N LEU A 26 -3.64 -12.44 7.90
CA LEU A 26 -3.02 -12.04 6.63
C LEU A 26 -2.74 -13.24 5.73
N THR A 27 -3.25 -13.20 4.49
CA THR A 27 -2.93 -14.21 3.49
C THR A 27 -1.53 -13.99 2.92
N LEU A 28 -0.96 -15.03 2.30
CA LEU A 28 0.33 -14.91 1.62
C LEU A 28 0.30 -13.85 0.51
N ASP A 29 -0.84 -13.69 -0.16
CA ASP A 29 -0.98 -12.74 -1.26
C ASP A 29 -1.08 -11.30 -0.71
N ASP A 30 -1.85 -11.06 0.35
CA ASP A 30 -1.85 -9.75 1.05
C ASP A 30 -0.43 -9.34 1.49
N CYS A 31 0.33 -10.32 1.99
CA CYS A 31 1.70 -10.12 2.41
C CYS A 31 2.67 -9.80 1.26
N LYS A 32 2.49 -10.42 0.10
CA LYS A 32 3.27 -10.12 -1.09
C LYS A 32 2.93 -8.74 -1.65
N ASP A 33 1.66 -8.38 -1.70
CA ASP A 33 1.21 -7.07 -2.16
C ASP A 33 1.74 -5.96 -1.24
N ASN A 34 1.68 -6.15 0.08
CA ASN A 34 2.30 -5.24 1.04
C ASN A 34 3.82 -5.11 0.83
N ALA A 35 4.50 -6.23 0.60
CA ALA A 35 5.94 -6.24 0.36
C ALA A 35 6.32 -5.56 -0.97
N ASP A 36 5.51 -5.70 -2.01
CA ASP A 36 5.64 -4.98 -3.30
C ASP A 36 5.51 -3.46 -3.07
N ILE A 37 4.44 -3.01 -2.40
CA ILE A 37 4.22 -1.61 -2.04
C ILE A 37 5.41 -1.04 -1.26
N LEU A 38 5.96 -1.79 -0.31
CA LEU A 38 7.16 -1.38 0.43
C LEU A 38 8.35 -1.16 -0.53
N GLY A 39 8.55 -2.03 -1.51
CA GLY A 39 9.59 -1.89 -2.53
C GLY A 39 9.39 -0.66 -3.43
N TYR A 40 8.14 -0.38 -3.81
CA TYR A 40 7.75 0.83 -4.52
C TYR A 40 8.09 2.09 -3.69
N MET A 41 7.65 2.15 -2.43
CA MET A 41 7.89 3.27 -1.53
C MET A 41 9.38 3.56 -1.34
N MET A 42 10.19 2.53 -1.07
CA MET A 42 11.64 2.66 -0.92
C MET A 42 12.28 3.26 -2.18
N THR A 43 11.84 2.80 -3.35
CA THR A 43 12.39 3.26 -4.63
C THR A 43 11.99 4.69 -4.92
N ILE A 44 10.72 5.06 -4.74
CA ILE A 44 10.24 6.44 -4.92
C ILE A 44 10.95 7.38 -3.94
N LYS A 45 11.02 7.06 -2.64
CA LYS A 45 11.72 7.91 -1.66
C LYS A 45 13.17 8.18 -2.06
N SER A 46 13.89 7.11 -2.44
CA SER A 46 15.28 7.20 -2.90
C SER A 46 15.45 8.06 -4.17
N GLN A 47 14.60 7.84 -5.19
CA GLN A 47 14.78 8.46 -6.49
C GLN A 47 14.22 9.89 -6.55
N CYS A 48 13.17 10.16 -5.78
CA CYS A 48 12.50 11.46 -5.71
C CYS A 48 13.11 12.37 -4.64
N ASN A 49 14.14 11.91 -3.91
CA ASN A 49 14.83 12.65 -2.86
C ASN A 49 13.85 13.16 -1.79
N LEU A 50 12.95 12.28 -1.37
CA LEU A 50 12.02 12.52 -0.28
C LEU A 50 12.72 12.17 1.03
N ASP A 51 12.58 13.01 2.05
CA ASP A 51 13.19 12.77 3.36
C ASP A 51 12.64 11.48 3.98
N GLU A 52 13.52 10.66 4.56
CA GLU A 52 13.13 9.43 5.25
C GLU A 52 12.21 9.70 6.46
N GLU A 53 12.24 10.92 7.00
CA GLU A 53 11.38 11.37 8.12
C GLU A 53 9.89 11.54 7.74
N SER A 54 9.54 11.48 6.46
CA SER A 54 8.15 11.33 5.98
C SER A 54 7.50 9.98 6.35
N ALA A 55 8.12 9.20 7.23
CA ALA A 55 7.61 7.91 7.70
C ALA A 55 6.47 8.03 8.74
N ASN A 56 5.93 9.23 8.97
CA ASN A 56 4.87 9.45 9.96
C ASN A 56 3.44 9.26 9.40
N SER A 57 3.29 8.88 8.13
CA SER A 57 1.99 8.52 7.58
C SER A 57 1.44 7.28 8.28
N GLU A 58 0.17 7.32 8.70
CA GLU A 58 -0.51 6.18 9.34
C GLU A 58 -0.50 4.93 8.44
N ILE A 59 -0.47 5.13 7.11
CA ILE A 59 -0.42 4.06 6.13
C ILE A 59 0.98 3.48 6.00
N ALA A 60 2.03 4.31 6.01
CA ALA A 60 3.41 3.85 6.02
C ALA A 60 3.69 2.99 7.27
N GLU A 61 3.19 3.41 8.43
CA GLU A 61 3.28 2.64 9.67
C GLU A 61 2.49 1.32 9.57
N ALA A 62 1.27 1.34 9.01
CA ALA A 62 0.49 0.13 8.79
C ALA A 62 1.21 -0.88 7.89
N ILE A 63 1.78 -0.42 6.77
CA ILE A 63 2.58 -1.23 5.83
C ILE A 63 3.78 -1.86 6.55
N PHE A 64 4.44 -1.09 7.43
CA PHE A 64 5.57 -1.57 8.20
C PHE A 64 5.18 -2.63 9.24
N GLN A 65 4.07 -2.44 9.95
CA GLN A 65 3.57 -3.41 10.91
C GLN A 65 3.09 -4.70 10.22
N MET A 66 2.38 -4.58 9.09
CA MET A 66 2.01 -5.73 8.25
C MET A 66 3.25 -6.46 7.77
N SER A 67 4.31 -5.76 7.34
CA SER A 67 5.56 -6.38 6.89
C SER A 67 6.18 -7.25 7.99
N LYS A 68 6.20 -6.77 9.25
CA LYS A 68 6.70 -7.58 10.38
C LYS A 68 5.89 -8.84 10.60
N GLN A 69 4.55 -8.75 10.56
CA GLN A 69 3.67 -9.91 10.73
C GLN A 69 3.85 -10.92 9.59
N CYS A 70 3.90 -10.42 8.36
CA CYS A 70 4.11 -11.22 7.16
C CYS A 70 5.46 -11.94 7.15
N ILE A 71 6.54 -11.27 7.60
CA ILE A 71 7.85 -11.89 7.77
C ILE A 71 7.79 -13.00 8.83
N ALA A 72 7.12 -12.75 9.96
CA ALA A 72 6.97 -13.74 11.01
C ALA A 72 6.19 -14.99 10.56
N GLN A 73 5.19 -14.82 9.69
CA GLN A 73 4.33 -15.90 9.23
C GLN A 73 4.87 -16.66 8.01
N TYR A 74 5.45 -15.96 7.03
CA TYR A 74 5.82 -16.51 5.71
C TYR A 74 7.32 -16.44 5.40
N GLY A 75 8.11 -15.80 6.26
CA GLY A 75 9.57 -15.76 6.19
C GLY A 75 10.16 -14.62 5.36
N GLU A 76 11.35 -14.18 5.75
CA GLU A 76 12.08 -13.06 5.15
C GLU A 76 12.35 -13.25 3.66
N THR A 77 12.72 -14.47 3.22
CA THR A 77 13.05 -14.71 1.81
C THR A 77 11.84 -14.51 0.89
N THR A 78 10.66 -14.97 1.32
CA THR A 78 9.42 -14.84 0.55
C THR A 78 9.06 -13.37 0.39
N MET A 79 9.08 -12.62 1.50
CA MET A 79 8.76 -11.20 1.51
C MET A 79 9.82 -10.37 0.76
N GLY A 80 11.10 -10.67 0.96
CA GLY A 80 12.20 -10.01 0.26
C GLY A 80 12.13 -10.19 -1.26
N ASN A 81 11.68 -11.35 -1.75
CA ASN A 81 11.46 -11.54 -3.19
C ASN A 81 10.31 -10.67 -3.72
N ALA A 82 9.21 -10.54 -2.96
CA ALA A 82 8.10 -9.67 -3.35
C ALA A 82 8.51 -8.18 -3.31
N THR A 83 9.26 -7.74 -2.29
CA THR A 83 9.84 -6.38 -2.26
C THR A 83 10.75 -6.10 -3.43
N ARG A 84 11.54 -7.09 -3.88
CA ARG A 84 12.36 -6.93 -5.09
C ARG A 84 11.52 -6.71 -6.34
N VAL A 85 10.32 -7.31 -6.43
CA VAL A 85 9.40 -7.06 -7.55
C VAL A 85 9.02 -5.58 -7.58
N GLY A 86 8.59 -5.00 -6.45
CA GLY A 86 8.25 -3.58 -6.37
C GLY A 86 9.41 -2.64 -6.68
N ILE A 87 10.63 -2.99 -6.25
CA ILE A 87 11.82 -2.21 -6.61
C ILE A 87 12.05 -2.22 -8.12
N PHE A 88 11.99 -3.39 -8.76
CA PHE A 88 12.30 -3.50 -10.18
C PHE A 88 11.18 -2.96 -11.06
N SER A 89 9.92 -3.13 -10.70
CA SER A 89 8.78 -2.55 -11.42
C SER A 89 8.87 -1.03 -11.43
N THR A 90 9.15 -0.42 -10.27
CA THR A 90 9.29 1.03 -10.14
C THR A 90 10.51 1.55 -10.90
N LYS A 91 11.63 0.82 -10.89
CA LYS A 91 12.81 1.18 -11.71
C LYS A 91 12.51 1.10 -13.20
N SER A 92 11.79 0.09 -13.66
CA SER A 92 11.34 -0.01 -15.06
C SER A 92 10.48 1.20 -15.43
N GLU A 93 9.52 1.57 -14.57
CA GLU A 93 8.69 2.76 -14.80
C GLU A 93 9.54 4.04 -14.89
N LEU A 94 10.53 4.20 -14.02
CA LEU A 94 11.46 5.35 -14.04
C LEU A 94 12.27 5.41 -15.34
N GLU A 95 12.69 4.26 -15.87
CA GLU A 95 13.41 4.17 -17.15
C GLU A 95 12.50 4.48 -18.35
N GLU A 96 11.26 4.02 -18.31
CA GLU A 96 10.29 4.18 -19.41
C GLU A 96 9.66 5.58 -19.47
N THR A 97 9.28 6.12 -18.32
CA THR A 97 8.50 7.37 -18.21
C THR A 97 9.35 8.57 -17.78
N GLY A 98 10.50 8.30 -17.18
CA GLY A 98 11.42 9.32 -16.68
C GLY A 98 11.13 9.72 -15.23
N ARG A 99 12.23 9.89 -14.47
CA ARG A 99 12.22 10.23 -13.04
C ARG A 99 11.18 11.26 -12.62
N ASN A 100 11.15 12.43 -13.26
CA ASN A 100 10.28 13.52 -12.82
C ASN A 100 8.79 13.19 -13.00
N ALA A 101 8.43 12.48 -14.06
CA ALA A 101 7.04 12.09 -14.33
C ALA A 101 6.58 11.05 -13.31
N THR A 102 7.40 10.01 -13.08
CA THR A 102 7.11 8.98 -12.07
C THR A 102 6.99 9.58 -10.67
N CYS A 103 7.92 10.45 -10.26
CA CYS A 103 7.87 11.11 -8.96
C CYS A 103 6.63 11.98 -8.79
N LEU A 104 6.30 12.80 -9.79
CA LEU A 104 5.11 13.65 -9.74
C LEU A 104 3.83 12.81 -9.64
N ARG A 105 3.75 11.74 -10.43
CA ARG A 105 2.63 10.80 -10.41
C ARG A 105 2.51 10.14 -9.04
N ALA A 106 3.60 9.61 -8.48
CA ALA A 106 3.61 8.97 -7.17
C ALA A 106 3.09 9.90 -6.06
N LEU A 107 3.54 11.16 -6.04
CA LEU A 107 3.12 12.16 -5.06
C LEU A 107 1.70 12.71 -5.30
N THR A 108 1.16 12.55 -6.51
CA THR A 108 -0.19 13.02 -6.85
C THR A 108 -1.23 11.93 -6.63
N ASP A 109 -0.92 10.70 -7.03
CA ASP A 109 -1.84 9.56 -7.04
C ASP A 109 -1.85 8.82 -5.70
N TYR A 110 -0.71 8.81 -4.99
CA TYR A 110 -0.53 8.08 -3.73
C TYR A 110 0.14 8.96 -2.64
N PRO A 111 -0.34 10.19 -2.39
CA PRO A 111 0.27 11.10 -1.43
C PRO A 111 0.41 10.49 -0.04
N GLU A 112 -0.54 9.66 0.38
CA GLU A 112 -0.59 9.03 1.69
C GLU A 112 0.53 8.03 1.98
N LEU A 113 1.28 7.60 0.96
CA LEU A 113 2.49 6.78 1.14
C LEU A 113 3.72 7.64 1.48
N PHE A 114 3.64 8.96 1.31
CA PHE A 114 4.76 9.89 1.34
C PHE A 114 4.54 11.15 2.17
N ASP A 115 3.32 11.43 2.61
CA ASP A 115 2.94 12.53 3.51
C ASP A 115 3.20 12.23 5.01
#